data_AF-A0A356NEG1-F1
#
_entry.id   AF-A0A356NEG1-F1
#
_cell.length_a   1.000
_cell.length_b   1.000
_cell.length_c   1.000
_cell.angle_alpha   90.00
_cell.angle_beta   90.00
_cell.angle_gamma   90.00
#
_symmetry.space_group_name_H-M   'P 1'
#
loop_
_entity.id
_entity.type
_entity.pdbx_description
1 polymer ?
#
loop_
_entity_poly.entity_id
_entity_poly.type
_entity_poly.pdbx_seq_one_letter_code
_entity_poly.pdbx_strand_id
1 'polypeptide(L)' 'PQPIIAVPVSVGCGVSAGGHAAMEGMLASCAPGLCVVNIDNGYGAAMAALRILRILRMDMD' A
#
# COMPACT_ATOMS: atom_id res chain seq x y z
N PRO A 1 -9.86 2.23 -13.26
CA PRO A 1 -9.72 2.37 -11.79
C PRO A 1 -8.32 2.92 -11.48
N GLN A 2 -8.15 3.76 -10.44
CA GLN A 2 -6.82 4.22 -10.01
C GLN A 2 -6.13 3.16 -9.14
N PRO A 3 -4.79 3.02 -9.20
CA PRO A 3 -4.05 2.15 -8.29
C PRO A 3 -4.10 2.67 -6.84
N ILE A 4 -4.22 1.76 -5.88
CA ILE A 4 -4.20 2.07 -4.44
C ILE A 4 -2.93 1.48 -3.84
N ILE A 5 -2.16 2.30 -3.10
CA ILE A 5 -1.01 1.84 -2.31
C ILE A 5 -1.39 1.98 -0.85
N ALA A 6 -1.42 0.85 -0.13
CA ALA A 6 -1.81 0.79 1.27
C ALA A 6 -0.59 0.54 2.16
N VAL A 7 -0.43 1.41 3.16
CA VAL A 7 0.65 1.35 4.14
C VAL A 7 0.05 1.03 5.51
N PRO A 8 0.15 -0.22 6.00
CA PRO A 8 -0.28 -0.54 7.35
C PRO A 8 0.64 0.17 8.34
N VAL A 9 0.06 0.74 9.40
CA VAL A 9 0.81 1.43 10.46
C VAL A 9 0.91 0.54 11.70
N SER A 10 2.06 0.57 12.38
CA SER A 10 2.27 -0.25 13.60
C SER A 10 1.47 0.24 14.81
N VAL A 11 1.02 1.49 14.77
CA VAL A 11 0.26 2.16 15.83
C VAL A 11 -1.18 2.44 15.39
N GLY A 12 -2.09 2.54 16.36
CA GLY A 12 -3.50 2.82 16.09
C GLY A 12 -4.38 2.51 17.30
N CYS A 13 -5.67 2.81 17.20
CA CYS A 13 -6.63 2.53 18.25
C CYS A 13 -7.06 1.05 18.21
N GLY A 14 -7.21 0.43 19.39
CA GLY A 14 -7.56 -0.98 19.53
C GLY A 14 -6.34 -1.91 19.54
N VAL A 15 -6.56 -3.21 19.27
CA VAL A 15 -5.50 -4.22 19.23
C VAL A 15 -4.76 -4.12 17.90
N SER A 16 -3.85 -3.15 17.78
CA SER A 16 -3.02 -2.97 16.57
C SER A 16 -2.17 -4.21 16.26
N ALA A 17 -1.75 -4.95 17.30
CA ALA A 17 -0.82 -6.08 17.19
C ALA A 17 0.46 -5.73 16.40
N GLY A 18 0.98 -4.51 16.61
CA GLY A 18 2.14 -3.99 15.89
C GLY A 18 1.88 -3.73 14.42
N GLY A 19 0.63 -3.51 14.01
CA GLY A 19 0.19 -3.25 12.64
C GLY A 19 -0.29 -4.47 11.87
N HIS A 20 -0.22 -5.67 12.44
CA HIS A 20 -0.71 -6.90 11.80
C HIS A 20 -2.21 -6.85 11.55
N ALA A 21 -3.00 -6.31 12.49
CA ALA A 21 -4.45 -6.19 12.30
C ALA A 21 -4.80 -5.34 11.05
N ALA A 22 -4.05 -4.25 10.82
CA ALA A 22 -4.22 -3.42 9.63
C ALA A 22 -3.74 -4.13 8.36
N MET A 23 -2.56 -4.76 8.39
CA MET A 23 -2.00 -5.49 7.25
C MET A 23 -2.91 -6.63 6.79
N GLU A 24 -3.38 -7.46 7.72
CA GLU A 24 -4.26 -8.58 7.41
C GLU A 24 -5.59 -8.10 6.84
N GLY A 25 -6.18 -7.04 7.41
CA GLY A 25 -7.39 -6.42 6.86
C GLY A 25 -7.21 -5.89 5.44
N MET A 26 -6.08 -5.23 5.16
CA MET A 26 -5.75 -4.75 3.81
C MET A 26 -5.61 -5.90 2.82
N LEU A 27 -4.89 -6.97 3.19
CA LEU A 27 -4.68 -8.15 2.33
C LEU A 27 -5.97 -8.97 2.13
N ALA A 28 -6.79 -9.11 3.16
CA ALA A 28 -8.04 -9.86 3.11
C ALA A 28 -9.10 -9.23 2.18
N SER A 29 -8.94 -7.96 1.81
CA SER A 29 -9.88 -7.26 0.92
C SER A 29 -9.98 -7.89 -0.48
N CYS A 30 -8.94 -8.61 -0.93
CA CYS A 30 -8.83 -9.16 -2.28
C CYS A 30 -9.13 -8.13 -3.41
N ALA A 31 -9.00 -6.83 -3.12
CA ALA A 31 -9.35 -5.78 -4.06
C ALA A 31 -8.30 -5.72 -5.18
N PRO A 32 -8.70 -5.83 -6.47
CA PRO A 32 -7.76 -5.76 -7.57
C PRO A 32 -7.13 -4.36 -7.65
N GLY A 33 -5.81 -4.32 -7.82
CA GLY A 33 -5.06 -3.06 -7.90
C GLY A 33 -4.66 -2.45 -6.55
N LEU A 34 -4.83 -3.20 -5.45
CA LEU A 34 -4.31 -2.84 -4.13
C LEU A 34 -2.87 -3.35 -3.95
N CYS A 35 -1.92 -2.44 -3.76
CA CYS A 35 -0.54 -2.75 -3.40
C CYS A 35 -0.35 -2.51 -1.90
N VAL A 36 -0.22 -3.57 -1.10
CA VAL A 36 0.08 -3.48 0.33
C VAL A 36 1.59 -3.56 0.53
N VAL A 37 2.18 -2.62 1.27
CA VAL A 37 3.60 -2.64 1.65
C VAL A 37 3.78 -3.13 3.09
N ASN A 38 5.03 -3.35 3.51
CA ASN A 38 5.35 -3.69 4.90
C ASN A 38 4.85 -2.61 5.88
N ILE A 39 4.65 -3.01 7.13
CA ILE A 39 4.25 -2.12 8.23
C ILE A 39 5.22 -0.92 8.32
N ASP A 40 4.65 0.28 8.41
CA ASP A 40 5.33 1.58 8.44
C ASP A 40 6.24 1.88 7.23
N ASN A 41 6.20 1.07 6.17
CA ASN A 41 7.12 1.21 5.03
C ASN A 41 6.66 2.29 4.02
N GLY A 42 6.65 3.54 4.48
CA GLY A 42 6.34 4.70 3.64
C GLY A 42 7.32 4.89 2.47
N TYR A 43 8.59 4.50 2.66
CA TYR A 43 9.58 4.53 1.58
C TYR A 43 9.21 3.57 0.44
N GLY A 44 8.85 2.32 0.76
CA GLY A 44 8.39 1.33 -0.21
C GLY A 44 7.15 1.80 -0.95
N ALA A 45 6.22 2.46 -0.25
CA ALA A 45 5.03 3.05 -0.85
C ALA A 45 5.37 4.16 -1.86
N ALA A 46 6.26 5.08 -1.49
CA ALA A 46 6.71 6.14 -2.39
C ALA A 46 7.43 5.59 -3.63
N MET A 47 8.28 4.57 -3.45
CA MET A 47 8.97 3.91 -4.57
C MET A 47 8.00 3.15 -5.49
N ALA A 48 6.98 2.50 -4.94
CA ALA A 48 5.91 1.89 -5.73
C ALA A 48 5.16 2.95 -6.54
N ALA A 49 4.79 4.08 -5.92
CA ALA A 49 4.14 5.20 -6.61
C ALA A 49 4.99 5.75 -7.77
N LEU A 50 6.28 5.99 -7.53
CA LEU A 50 7.20 6.47 -8.55
C LEU A 50 7.33 5.51 -9.73
N ARG A 51 7.37 4.20 -9.48
CA ARG A 51 7.40 3.18 -10.55
C ARG A 51 6.12 3.17 -11.37
N ILE A 52 4.96 3.24 -10.71
CA ILE A 52 3.65 3.32 -11.38
C ILE A 52 3.59 4.57 -12.27
N LEU A 53 3.95 5.73 -11.73
CA LEU A 53 3.96 6.98 -12.49
C LEU A 53 4.92 6.93 -13.68
N ARG A 54 6.06 6.27 -13.55
CA ARG A 54 7.02 6.10 -14.64
C ARG A 54 6.45 5.28 -15.79
N ILE A 55 5.74 4.20 -15.48
CA ILE A 55 5.05 3.38 -16.50
C ILE A 55 3.97 4.21 -17.19
N LEU A 56 3.10 4.88 -16.42
CA LEU A 56 2.03 5.71 -16.98
C LEU A 56 2.54 6.86 -17.85
N ARG A 57 3.72 7.42 -17.55
CA ARG A 57 4.35 8.44 -18.39
C ARG A 57 4.91 7.86 -19.69
N MET A 58 5.40 6.62 -19.69
CA MET A 58 5.83 5.94 -20.92
C MET A 58 4.67 5.64 -21.87
N ASP A 59 3.44 5.51 -21.35
CA ASP A 59 2.24 5.29 -22.17
C ASP A 59 1.65 6.60 -22.78
N MET A 60 2.15 7.77 -22.36
CA MET A 60 1.67 9.08 -22.84
C MET A 60 2.59 9.72 -23.90
N ASP A 61 3.69 9.06 -24.25
CA ASP A 61 4.61 9.41 -25.34
C ASP A 61 4.45 8.41 -26.51
#